data_AF-A0A9P8BZC0-F1
#
_entry.id   AF-A0A9P8BZC0-F1
#
_cell.length_a   1.000
_cell.length_b   1.000
_cell.length_c   1.000
_cell.angle_alpha   90.00
_cell.angle_beta   90.00
_cell.angle_gamma   90.00
#
_symmetry.space_group_name_H-M   'P 1'
#
loop_
_entity.id
_entity.type
_entity.pdbx_description
1 polymer ?
#
loop_
_entity_poly.entity_id
_entity_poly.type
_entity_poly.pdbx_seq_one_letter_code
_entity_poly.pdbx_strand_id
1 'polypeptide(L)'
;MEQSTFRFFLVQDILHGFYGSARVKAMGWDLKKTKKAEMDLAIDAILRECTTKTLFCYGNGSFRTGINLASPHESFKAVFAQKAVAAGHIVVLVDEYLTSSICPTCLESNEVSRLAKPTTRRGLDADLDKADAFESQEPK
;
A
#
# COMPACT_ATOMS: atom_id res chain seq x y z
N MET A 1 -23.02 -4.29 18.65
CA MET A 1 -22.69 -5.73 18.74
C MET A 1 -21.78 -6.22 17.60
N GLU A 2 -21.90 -5.68 16.39
CA GLU A 2 -21.08 -6.05 15.21
C GLU A 2 -19.55 -5.81 15.31
N GLN A 3 -19.08 -4.78 16.02
CA GLN A 3 -17.64 -4.54 16.15
C GLN A 3 -16.90 -5.60 17.00
N SER A 4 -17.63 -6.31 17.87
CA SER A 4 -17.03 -7.29 18.79
C SER A 4 -16.70 -8.61 18.08
N THR A 5 -17.60 -9.07 17.20
CA THR A 5 -17.41 -10.31 16.43
C THR A 5 -16.26 -10.20 15.44
N PHE A 6 -16.10 -9.06 14.76
CA PHE A 6 -14.99 -8.84 13.82
C PHE A 6 -13.61 -8.90 14.51
N ARG A 7 -13.51 -8.33 15.72
CA ARG A 7 -12.28 -8.41 16.53
C ARG A 7 -12.00 -9.82 17.03
N PHE A 8 -13.04 -10.58 17.38
CA PHE A 8 -12.89 -11.98 17.79
C PHE A 8 -12.28 -12.83 16.68
N PHE A 9 -12.76 -12.70 15.43
CA PHE A 9 -12.21 -13.46 14.30
C PHE A 9 -10.75 -13.08 13.98
N LEU A 10 -10.37 -11.80 14.10
CA LEU A 10 -8.98 -11.35 13.88
C LEU A 10 -7.99 -11.95 14.89
N VAL A 11 -8.41 -12.08 16.14
CA VAL A 11 -7.55 -12.60 17.22
C VAL A 11 -7.56 -14.14 17.24
N GLN A 12 -8.62 -14.78 16.75
CA GLN A 12 -8.76 -16.23 16.71
C GLN A 12 -7.64 -16.89 15.91
N ASP A 13 -7.26 -16.35 14.75
CA ASP A 13 -6.16 -16.90 13.95
C ASP A 13 -4.81 -16.82 14.67
N ILE A 14 -4.58 -15.74 15.41
CA ILE A 14 -3.38 -15.54 16.22
C ILE A 14 -3.37 -16.54 17.38
N LEU A 15 -4.48 -16.64 18.11
CA LEU A 15 -4.65 -17.57 19.24
C LEU A 15 -4.48 -19.02 18.79
N HIS A 16 -5.07 -19.42 17.66
CA HIS A 16 -4.91 -20.75 17.09
C HIS A 16 -3.48 -21.04 16.63
N GLY A 17 -2.73 -20.01 16.20
CA GLY A 17 -1.31 -20.14 15.89
C GLY A 17 -0.46 -20.56 17.10
N PHE A 18 -0.78 -20.07 18.31
CA PHE A 18 -0.03 -20.37 19.54
C PHE A 18 -0.63 -21.54 20.35
N TYR A 19 -1.93 -21.49 20.59
CA TYR A 19 -2.67 -22.41 21.46
C TYR A 19 -3.51 -23.45 20.72
N GLY A 20 -3.57 -23.39 19.39
CA GLY A 20 -4.28 -24.39 18.59
C GLY A 20 -3.61 -25.77 18.64
N SER A 21 -4.40 -26.80 18.32
CA SER A 21 -3.88 -28.16 18.16
C SER A 21 -2.87 -28.24 17.02
N ALA A 22 -2.01 -29.28 17.01
CA ALA A 22 -1.01 -29.47 15.96
C ALA A 22 -1.61 -29.44 14.55
N ARG A 23 -2.83 -29.98 14.38
CA ARG A 23 -3.57 -29.96 13.11
C ARG A 23 -3.94 -28.54 12.68
N VAL A 24 -4.43 -27.71 13.60
CA VAL A 24 -4.81 -26.31 13.31
C VAL A 24 -3.57 -25.48 12.97
N LYS A 25 -2.46 -25.72 13.68
CA LYS A 25 -1.17 -25.08 13.37
C LYS A 25 -0.65 -25.46 11.98
N ALA A 26 -0.73 -26.74 11.61
CA ALA A 26 -0.35 -27.22 10.29
C ALA A 26 -1.21 -26.56 9.19
N MET A 27 -2.54 -26.52 9.35
CA MET A 27 -3.43 -25.84 8.41
C MET A 27 -3.11 -24.35 8.27
N GLY A 28 -2.83 -23.65 9.38
CA GLY A 28 -2.43 -22.25 9.35
C GLY A 28 -1.08 -22.03 8.65
N TRP A 29 -0.14 -22.96 8.79
CA TRP A 29 1.13 -22.94 8.07
C TRP A 29 0.95 -23.13 6.57
N ASP A 30 0.14 -24.12 6.17
CA ASP A 30 -0.17 -24.38 4.77
C ASP A 30 -0.84 -23.17 4.13
N LEU A 31 -1.81 -22.55 4.82
CA LEU A 31 -2.46 -21.34 4.33
C LEU A 31 -1.46 -20.19 4.10
N LYS A 32 -0.51 -19.97 5.02
CA LYS A 32 0.54 -18.95 4.85
C LYS A 32 1.43 -19.26 3.65
N LYS A 33 1.77 -20.53 3.45
CA LYS A 33 2.57 -20.99 2.32
C LYS A 33 1.84 -20.76 0.99
N THR A 34 0.53 -21.06 0.93
CA THR A 34 -0.30 -20.81 -0.26
C THR A 34 -0.38 -19.32 -0.58
N LYS A 35 -0.66 -18.46 0.42
CA LYS A 35 -0.69 -17.00 0.21
C LYS A 35 0.63 -16.45 -0.30
N LYS A 36 1.76 -16.98 0.20
CA LYS A 36 3.08 -16.62 -0.31
C LYS A 36 3.26 -17.06 -1.77
N ALA A 37 2.87 -18.29 -2.10
CA ALA A 37 2.96 -18.80 -3.46
C ALA A 37 2.10 -18.00 -4.45
N GLU A 38 0.90 -17.55 -4.04
CA GLU A 38 0.05 -16.67 -4.83
C GLU A 38 0.73 -15.31 -5.10
N MET A 39 1.33 -14.69 -4.08
CA MET A 39 2.08 -13.44 -4.26
C MET A 39 3.28 -13.64 -5.19
N ASP A 40 4.03 -14.73 -5.01
CA ASP A 40 5.17 -15.04 -5.86
C ASP A 40 4.77 -15.23 -7.32
N LEU A 41 3.65 -15.92 -7.57
CA LEU A 41 3.11 -16.14 -8.91
C LEU A 41 2.67 -14.82 -9.56
N ALA A 42 2.03 -13.93 -8.79
CA ALA A 42 1.63 -12.61 -9.28
C ALA A 42 2.85 -11.75 -9.66
N ILE A 43 3.90 -11.76 -8.84
CA ILE A 43 5.15 -11.04 -9.14
C ILE A 43 5.80 -11.60 -10.41
N ASP A 44 5.90 -12.92 -10.51
CA ASP A 44 6.51 -13.56 -11.66
C ASP A 44 5.73 -13.28 -12.95
N ALA A 45 4.40 -13.19 -12.88
CA ALA A 45 3.57 -12.78 -14.02
C ALA A 45 3.91 -11.34 -14.48
N ILE A 46 4.03 -10.39 -13.56
CA ILE A 46 4.39 -8.99 -13.89
C ILE A 46 5.77 -8.93 -14.55
N LEU A 47 6.75 -9.66 -14.00
CA LEU A 47 8.11 -9.64 -14.53
C LEU A 47 8.21 -10.31 -15.91
N ARG A 48 7.37 -11.32 -16.20
CA ARG A 48 7.32 -11.96 -17.53
C ARG A 48 6.82 -11.03 -18.62
N GLU A 49 5.92 -10.11 -18.30
CA GLU A 49 5.43 -9.09 -19.24
C GLU A 49 6.52 -8.05 -19.56
N CYS A 50 7.56 -7.96 -18.75
CA CYS A 50 8.66 -7.02 -18.94
C CYS A 50 9.77 -7.64 -19.80
N THR A 51 9.71 -7.40 -21.10
CA THR A 51 10.70 -7.91 -22.07
C THR A 51 12.02 -7.13 -22.10
N THR A 52 12.04 -5.93 -21.54
CA THR A 52 13.21 -5.04 -21.51
C THR A 52 13.46 -4.50 -20.11
N LYS A 53 14.54 -3.73 -19.92
CA LYS A 53 14.82 -3.06 -18.65
C LYS A 53 13.75 -2.01 -18.35
N THR A 54 12.71 -2.43 -17.66
CA THR A 54 11.61 -1.58 -17.18
C THR A 54 11.99 -0.80 -15.92
N LEU A 55 11.52 0.44 -15.84
CA LEU A 55 11.49 1.25 -14.63
C LEU A 55 10.15 1.01 -13.92
N PHE A 56 10.19 0.46 -12.72
CA PHE A 56 9.02 0.29 -11.87
C PHE A 56 8.93 1.44 -10.87
N CYS A 57 7.76 2.09 -10.86
CA CYS A 57 7.42 3.13 -9.91
C CYS A 57 6.25 2.64 -9.07
N TYR A 58 6.43 2.54 -7.76
CA TYR A 58 5.31 2.31 -6.86
C TYR A 58 5.37 3.27 -5.69
N GLY A 59 4.21 3.46 -5.07
CA GLY A 59 4.03 4.49 -4.07
C GLY A 59 4.66 4.16 -2.71
N ASN A 60 5.12 5.21 -2.02
CA ASN A 60 5.73 5.14 -0.69
C ASN A 60 4.70 5.20 0.46
N GLY A 61 3.42 4.95 0.17
CA GLY A 61 2.37 4.92 1.18
C GLY A 61 2.62 3.80 2.20
N SER A 62 2.49 4.11 3.50
CA SER A 62 2.54 3.10 4.54
C SER A 62 1.14 2.53 4.76
N PHE A 63 0.90 1.30 4.28
CA PHE A 63 -0.40 0.65 4.45
C PHE A 63 -0.38 -0.15 5.75
N ARG A 64 -1.09 0.35 6.76
CA ARG A 64 -1.30 -0.36 8.02
C ARG A 64 -2.65 -1.05 7.99
N THR A 65 -2.65 -2.38 8.02
CA THR A 65 -3.83 -3.13 8.43
C THR A 65 -3.92 -3.07 9.96
N GLY A 66 -5.11 -2.86 10.52
CA GLY A 66 -5.30 -2.77 11.96
C GLY A 66 -4.64 -3.95 12.69
N ILE A 67 -4.00 -3.66 13.84
CA ILE A 67 -3.11 -4.54 14.62
C ILE A 67 -1.69 -4.63 14.05
N ASN A 68 -0.93 -3.52 13.94
CA ASN A 68 0.56 -3.44 13.77
C ASN A 68 1.29 -4.48 12.88
N LEU A 69 0.58 -5.18 12.02
CA LEU A 69 1.07 -6.22 11.13
C LEU A 69 1.38 -5.53 9.80
N ALA A 70 2.50 -5.91 9.20
CA ALA A 70 2.80 -5.48 7.84
C ALA A 70 1.63 -5.87 6.95
N SER A 71 1.05 -4.89 6.24
CA SER A 71 -0.03 -5.20 5.33
C SER A 71 0.47 -6.14 4.23
N PRO A 72 -0.43 -6.92 3.60
CA PRO A 72 -0.09 -7.69 2.41
C PRO A 72 0.58 -6.83 1.33
N HIS A 73 0.19 -5.56 1.24
CA HIS A 73 0.76 -4.60 0.31
C HIS A 73 2.24 -4.29 0.61
N GLU A 74 2.61 -4.06 1.87
CA GLU A 74 4.02 -3.88 2.26
C GLU A 74 4.86 -5.12 1.97
N SER A 75 4.31 -6.31 2.28
CA SER A 75 5.00 -7.58 2.01
C SER A 75 5.21 -7.80 0.51
N PHE A 76 4.21 -7.48 -0.31
CA PHE A 76 4.30 -7.54 -1.76
C PHE A 76 5.37 -6.59 -2.31
N LYS A 77 5.37 -5.31 -1.90
CA LYS A 77 6.36 -4.31 -2.34
C LYS A 77 7.79 -4.79 -2.08
N ALA A 78 8.05 -5.33 -0.88
CA ALA A 78 9.37 -5.81 -0.51
C ALA A 78 9.85 -6.99 -1.38
N VAL A 79 9.00 -8.01 -1.58
CA VAL A 79 9.35 -9.19 -2.38
C VAL A 79 9.46 -8.82 -3.87
N PHE A 80 8.56 -7.98 -4.37
CA PHE A 80 8.59 -7.49 -5.74
C PHE A 80 9.87 -6.74 -6.04
N ALA A 81 10.26 -5.78 -5.18
CA ALA A 81 11.48 -5.00 -5.38
C ALA A 81 12.73 -5.89 -5.42
N GLN A 82 12.83 -6.87 -4.53
CA GLN A 82 13.94 -7.83 -4.52
C GLN A 82 14.02 -8.62 -5.83
N LYS A 83 12.89 -9.17 -6.30
CA LYS A 83 12.85 -9.95 -7.55
C LYS A 83 13.11 -9.08 -8.79
N ALA A 84 12.51 -7.88 -8.85
CA ALA A 84 12.68 -6.96 -9.97
C ALA A 84 14.14 -6.48 -10.10
N VAL A 85 14.79 -6.12 -8.99
CA VAL A 85 16.21 -5.73 -8.99
C VAL A 85 17.10 -6.92 -9.36
N ALA A 86 16.80 -8.12 -8.85
CA ALA A 86 17.54 -9.33 -9.23
C ALA A 86 17.42 -9.66 -10.73
N ALA A 87 16.29 -9.34 -11.36
CA ALA A 87 16.08 -9.46 -12.80
C ALA A 87 16.71 -8.29 -13.62
N GLY A 88 17.31 -7.30 -12.96
CA GLY A 88 18.00 -6.19 -13.61
C GLY A 88 17.12 -4.98 -13.94
N HIS A 89 15.92 -4.90 -13.35
CA HIS A 89 15.03 -3.75 -13.44
C HIS A 89 15.38 -2.68 -12.41
N ILE A 90 14.91 -1.45 -12.65
CA ILE A 90 15.07 -0.33 -11.73
C ILE A 90 13.77 -0.15 -10.98
N VAL A 91 13.85 0.02 -9.66
CA VAL A 91 12.69 0.21 -8.79
C VAL A 91 12.83 1.53 -8.05
N VAL A 92 11.80 2.37 -8.15
CA VAL A 92 11.75 3.71 -7.54
C VAL A 92 10.49 3.87 -6.71
N LEU A 93 10.66 4.50 -5.54
CA LEU A 93 9.56 4.90 -4.67
C LEU A 93 9.08 6.29 -5.07
N VAL A 94 7.77 6.43 -5.28
CA VAL A 94 7.13 7.71 -5.66
C VAL A 94 6.24 8.19 -4.52
N ASP A 95 6.15 9.50 -4.31
CA ASP A 95 5.16 10.04 -3.38
C ASP A 95 3.75 9.88 -3.97
N GLU A 96 2.84 9.32 -3.19
CA GLU A 96 1.47 8.99 -3.63
C GLU A 96 0.51 10.18 -3.54
N TYR A 97 1.03 11.39 -3.34
CA TYR A 97 0.19 12.56 -3.10
C TYR A 97 -0.81 12.76 -4.24
N LEU A 98 -2.09 12.53 -3.94
CA LEU A 98 -3.24 12.65 -4.84
C LEU A 98 -3.25 11.71 -6.07
N THR A 99 -2.38 10.71 -6.16
CA THR A 99 -2.26 9.85 -7.36
C THR A 99 -3.51 9.01 -7.65
N SER A 100 -4.32 8.72 -6.63
CA SER A 100 -5.60 8.01 -6.75
C SER A 100 -6.82 8.93 -6.69
N SER A 101 -6.60 10.23 -6.45
CA SER A 101 -7.64 11.23 -6.18
C SER A 101 -7.87 12.17 -7.35
N ILE A 102 -6.90 12.27 -8.26
CA ILE A 102 -6.96 13.10 -9.46
C ILE A 102 -7.46 12.26 -10.64
N CYS A 103 -8.52 12.73 -11.28
CA CYS A 103 -8.96 12.17 -12.56
C CYS A 103 -8.02 12.66 -13.67
N PRO A 104 -7.35 11.77 -14.43
CA PRO A 104 -6.40 12.18 -15.47
C PRO A 104 -7.07 13.00 -16.57
N THR A 105 -8.31 12.66 -16.95
CA THR A 105 -9.06 13.40 -17.98
C THR A 105 -9.42 14.82 -17.53
N CYS A 106 -9.79 15.00 -16.26
CA CYS A 106 -10.09 16.33 -15.72
C CYS A 106 -8.83 17.20 -15.63
N LEU A 107 -7.67 16.59 -15.33
CA LEU A 107 -6.39 17.29 -15.31
C LEU A 107 -6.01 17.78 -16.71
N GLU A 108 -6.22 16.96 -17.75
CA GLU A 108 -5.98 17.35 -19.13
C GLU A 108 -6.93 18.45 -19.63
N SER A 109 -8.18 18.46 -19.16
CA SER A 109 -9.19 19.46 -19.52
C SER A 109 -9.15 20.74 -18.66
N ASN A 110 -8.22 20.87 -17.71
CA ASN A 110 -8.17 21.96 -16.72
C ASN A 110 -9.47 22.13 -15.90
N GLU A 111 -10.22 21.04 -15.72
CA GLU A 111 -11.44 21.03 -14.91
C GLU A 111 -11.14 20.66 -13.46
N VAL A 112 -11.89 21.27 -12.53
CA VAL A 112 -11.74 20.96 -11.09
C VAL A 112 -12.24 19.55 -10.83
N SER A 113 -11.31 18.60 -10.69
CA SER A 113 -11.65 17.25 -10.25
C SER A 113 -12.13 17.28 -8.80
N ARG A 114 -13.20 16.53 -8.49
CA ARG A 114 -13.58 16.28 -7.09
C ARG A 114 -12.47 15.44 -6.45
N LEU A 115 -11.48 16.10 -5.87
CA LEU A 115 -10.41 15.45 -5.13
C LEU A 115 -11.03 14.60 -4.02
N ALA A 116 -10.70 13.31 -3.99
CA ALA A 116 -10.88 12.56 -2.75
C ALA A 116 -10.06 13.29 -1.66
N LYS A 117 -10.64 13.45 -0.46
CA LYS A 117 -9.94 14.13 0.64
C LYS A 117 -8.55 13.50 0.78
N PRO A 118 -7.46 14.30 0.72
CA PRO A 118 -6.13 13.77 0.90
C PRO A 118 -6.08 12.97 2.20
N THR A 119 -5.41 11.81 2.18
CA THR A 119 -5.06 11.11 3.41
C THR A 119 -4.18 12.05 4.23
N THR A 120 -4.76 12.64 5.27
CA THR A 120 -4.06 13.61 6.13
C THR A 120 -2.82 12.94 6.71
N ARG A 121 -1.64 13.40 6.27
CA ARG A 121 -0.40 13.13 7.00
C ARG A 121 -0.53 13.92 8.29
N ARG A 122 -0.71 13.24 9.43
CA ARG A 122 -0.58 13.88 10.74
C ARG A 122 0.78 14.58 10.80
N GLY A 123 0.76 15.91 10.70
CA GLY A 123 1.95 16.75 10.89
C GLY A 123 2.36 17.67 9.74
N LEU A 124 1.70 17.67 8.57
CA LEU A 124 2.03 18.59 7.46
C LEU A 124 0.99 19.69 7.22
N ASP A 125 -0.23 19.52 7.73
CA ASP A 125 -1.32 20.50 7.56
C ASP A 125 -1.03 21.84 8.25
N ALA A 126 -0.08 21.90 9.20
CA ALA A 126 0.28 23.13 9.92
C ALA A 126 1.14 24.10 9.10
N ASP A 127 1.73 23.64 7.98
CA ASP A 127 2.63 24.46 7.17
C ASP A 127 2.01 24.89 5.83
N LEU A 128 0.99 24.18 5.32
CA LEU A 128 0.25 24.58 4.12
C LEU A 128 -0.64 25.81 4.38
N ASP A 129 -1.27 25.89 5.55
CA ASP A 129 -2.06 27.07 5.96
C ASP A 129 -1.22 28.36 6.04
N LYS A 130 0.12 28.25 6.16
CA LYS A 130 1.03 29.41 6.17
C LYS A 130 1.50 29.81 4.78
N ALA A 131 1.53 28.89 3.82
CA ALA A 131 1.91 29.18 2.44
C ALA A 131 0.80 29.99 1.74
N ASP A 132 -0.46 29.62 1.95
CA ASP A 132 -1.62 30.33 1.38
C ASP A 132 -1.82 31.74 1.98
N ALA A 133 -1.32 31.95 3.20
CA ALA A 133 -1.31 33.26 3.86
C ALA A 133 -0.20 34.20 3.34
N PHE A 134 0.84 33.67 2.68
CA PHE A 134 1.95 34.46 2.14
C PHE A 134 1.67 34.96 0.71
N GLU A 135 0.87 34.22 -0.07
CA GLU A 135 0.55 34.56 -1.46
C GLU A 135 -0.55 35.64 -1.60
N SER A 136 -1.21 36.01 -0.50
CA SER A 136 -2.31 36.99 -0.46
C SER A 136 -1.89 38.43 -0.13
N GLN A 137 -0.58 38.73 -0.07
CA GLN A 137 -0.06 40.10 0.04
C GLN A 137 0.68 40.54 -1.23
N GLU A 138 -0.06 40.90 -2.28
CA GLU A 138 0.49 41.74 -3.35
C GLU A 138 0.62 43.20 -2.86
N PRO A 139 1.77 43.87 -3.05
CA PRO A 139 1.94 45.27 -2.67
C PRO A 139 1.23 46.20 -3.65
N LYS A 140 0.43 47.14 -3.11
CA LYS A 140 -0.03 48.35 -3.81
C LYS A 140 0.93 49.50 -3.58
#